data_AF-D1C7E4-F1
#
_entry.id   AF-D1C7E4-F1
#
_cell.length_a   1.000
_cell.length_b   1.000
_cell.length_c   1.000
_cell.angle_alpha   90.00
_cell.angle_beta   90.00
_cell.angle_gamma   90.00
#
_symmetry.space_group_name_H-M   'P 1'
#
loop_
_entity.id
_entity.type
_entity.pdbx_description
1 polymer ?
#
loop_
_entity_poly.entity_id
_entity_poly.type
_entity_poly.pdbx_seq_one_letter_code
_entity_poly.pdbx_strand_id
1 'polypeptide(L)'
;MPTLDLFAILSLFMVLIAIRTLVTTVRHRATLFDATFTRADRQHLAEAAFFLLLPIGVLFHEIGHAVAVRAFGGEIVGFGYYFFFGYVEHRGFYTPADLFWIALSGNLVSVAMGVAAIAFVVLRPLSPPVNYLLFIFGAIDLVNSLVFYPVLDFAGGLVGDWSQIYTRDTPVLSGVTGAIHVGLLAVAVVAWRSDRVRRLYAERTGVSPHVVRRVTRTEAASDLLAAGEQVAATWRHPLRVVADAQGDAVGVNLHWVSGGYGRVVGAYAITQGWRRVELHGGLQAIDGNGASHQQPLGVIEGIPRPPELAEALARALDVVDRWEIPAPHRR
;
A
#
# COMPACT_ATOMS: atom_id res chain seq x y z
N MET A 1 -11.46 7.27 -35.45
CA MET A 1 -10.57 6.18 -35.03
C MET A 1 -9.17 6.65 -34.59
N PRO A 2 -8.99 7.63 -33.68
CA PRO A 2 -7.68 7.90 -33.05
C PRO A 2 -7.49 7.24 -31.67
N THR A 3 -8.57 6.80 -31.01
CA THR A 3 -8.51 6.20 -29.66
C THR A 3 -7.97 4.77 -29.67
N LEU A 4 -8.33 3.97 -30.67
CA LEU A 4 -7.84 2.60 -30.84
C LEU A 4 -6.32 2.54 -31.01
N ASP A 5 -5.72 3.50 -31.72
CA ASP A 5 -4.26 3.58 -31.91
C ASP A 5 -3.54 3.91 -30.60
N LEU A 6 -4.09 4.82 -29.78
CA LEU A 6 -3.52 5.16 -28.47
C LEU A 6 -3.59 3.98 -27.49
N PHE A 7 -4.73 3.29 -27.42
CA PHE A 7 -4.89 2.11 -26.55
C PHE A 7 -3.97 0.96 -26.97
N ALA A 8 -3.80 0.73 -28.28
CA ALA A 8 -2.87 -0.29 -28.78
C ALA A 8 -1.41 0.03 -28.43
N ILE A 9 -0.98 1.30 -28.60
CA ILE A 9 0.37 1.75 -28.23
C ILE A 9 0.58 1.60 -26.73
N LEU A 10 -0.39 2.04 -25.91
CA LEU A 10 -0.31 1.90 -24.45
C LEU A 10 -0.21 0.43 -24.05
N SER A 11 -1.06 -0.44 -24.60
CA SER A 11 -0.99 -1.89 -24.35
C SER A 11 0.37 -2.47 -24.72
N LEU A 12 0.99 -2.03 -25.82
CA LEU A 12 2.33 -2.48 -26.19
C LEU A 12 3.37 -2.11 -25.11
N PHE A 13 3.39 -0.86 -24.65
CA PHE A 13 4.27 -0.44 -23.55
C PHE A 13 4.02 -1.24 -22.27
N MET A 14 2.76 -1.46 -21.93
CA MET A 14 2.37 -2.22 -20.75
C MET A 14 2.80 -3.69 -20.83
N VAL A 15 2.73 -4.30 -22.02
CA VAL A 15 3.25 -5.65 -22.28
C VAL A 15 4.76 -5.71 -22.11
N LEU A 16 5.51 -4.71 -22.61
CA LEU A 16 6.96 -4.65 -22.40
C LEU A 16 7.33 -4.56 -20.91
N ILE A 17 6.59 -3.75 -20.13
CA ILE A 17 6.78 -3.66 -18.69
C ILE A 17 6.42 -4.99 -18.02
N ALA A 18 5.32 -5.64 -18.43
CA ALA A 18 4.94 -6.95 -17.91
C ALA A 18 5.99 -8.02 -18.20
N ILE A 19 6.58 -8.04 -19.40
CA ILE A 19 7.69 -8.94 -19.74
C ILE A 19 8.89 -8.67 -18.82
N ARG A 20 9.26 -7.39 -18.62
CA ARG A 20 10.34 -7.01 -17.69
C ARG A 20 10.05 -7.54 -16.28
N THR A 21 8.84 -7.29 -15.77
CA THR A 21 8.40 -7.70 -14.44
C THR A 21 8.39 -9.22 -14.30
N LEU A 22 7.94 -9.96 -15.32
CA LEU A 22 7.98 -11.41 -15.35
C LEU A 22 9.43 -11.94 -15.29
N VAL A 23 10.30 -11.44 -16.18
CA VAL A 23 11.71 -11.87 -16.25
C VAL A 23 12.42 -11.59 -14.93
N THR A 24 12.23 -10.41 -14.35
CA THR A 24 12.84 -10.03 -13.07
C THR A 24 12.29 -10.85 -11.91
N THR A 25 10.98 -11.13 -11.88
CA THR A 25 10.36 -12.02 -10.88
C THR A 25 10.93 -13.44 -10.96
N VAL A 26 11.04 -14.00 -12.17
CA VAL A 26 11.56 -15.36 -12.38
C VAL A 26 13.04 -15.45 -12.01
N ARG A 27 13.84 -14.43 -12.34
CA ARG A 27 15.28 -14.36 -12.03
C ARG A 27 15.55 -14.23 -10.53
N HIS A 28 14.79 -13.38 -9.84
CA HIS A 28 14.99 -13.10 -8.41
C HIS A 28 14.02 -13.87 -7.51
N ARG A 29 13.36 -14.92 -8.01
CA ARG A 29 12.35 -15.67 -7.25
C ARG A 29 12.85 -16.20 -5.90
N ALA A 30 14.13 -16.58 -5.83
CA ALA A 30 14.70 -17.12 -4.59
C ALA A 30 14.78 -16.05 -3.50
N THR A 31 15.13 -14.81 -3.86
CA THR A 31 15.22 -13.69 -2.91
C THR A 31 13.86 -13.06 -2.65
N LEU A 32 13.00 -12.93 -3.66
CA LEU A 32 11.67 -12.34 -3.53
C LEU A 32 10.74 -13.14 -2.60
N PHE A 33 10.97 -14.45 -2.50
CA PHE A 33 10.14 -15.37 -1.70
C PHE A 33 10.89 -15.98 -0.51
N ASP A 34 12.00 -15.37 -0.09
CA ASP A 34 12.72 -15.80 1.13
C ASP A 34 12.08 -15.24 2.42
N ALA A 35 12.76 -15.47 3.55
CA ALA A 35 12.31 -14.99 4.86
C ALA A 35 12.56 -13.50 5.09
N THR A 36 13.44 -12.87 4.32
CA THR A 36 13.81 -11.46 4.42
C THR A 36 12.92 -10.61 3.52
N PHE A 37 11.68 -10.38 3.93
CA PHE A 37 10.72 -9.64 3.11
C PHE A 37 10.92 -8.11 3.20
N THR A 38 11.73 -7.57 2.29
CA THR A 38 12.10 -6.14 2.29
C THR A 38 11.04 -5.25 1.63
N ARG A 39 11.23 -3.93 1.74
CA ARG A 39 10.41 -2.96 1.00
C ARG A 39 10.59 -3.04 -0.51
N ALA A 40 11.79 -3.37 -0.99
CA ALA A 40 12.05 -3.52 -2.42
C ALA A 40 11.27 -4.72 -2.98
N ASP A 41 11.23 -5.83 -2.24
CA ASP A 41 10.45 -7.01 -2.61
C ASP A 41 8.96 -6.69 -2.65
N ARG A 42 8.46 -5.94 -1.66
CA ARG A 42 7.06 -5.46 -1.64
C ARG A 42 6.71 -4.61 -2.87
N GLN A 43 7.59 -3.69 -3.26
CA GLN A 43 7.38 -2.87 -4.45
C GLN A 43 7.35 -3.75 -5.71
N HIS A 44 8.30 -4.67 -5.83
CA HIS A 44 8.39 -5.59 -6.97
C HIS A 44 7.17 -6.52 -7.06
N LEU A 45 6.68 -7.05 -5.94
CA LEU A 45 5.48 -7.89 -5.91
C LEU A 45 4.20 -7.10 -6.18
N ALA A 46 4.15 -5.82 -5.81
CA ALA A 46 3.03 -4.95 -6.20
C ALA A 46 3.02 -4.72 -7.72
N GLU A 47 4.21 -4.51 -8.33
CA GLU A 47 4.35 -4.47 -9.79
C GLU A 47 3.93 -5.81 -10.42
N ALA A 48 4.33 -6.95 -9.85
CA ALA A 48 3.93 -8.27 -10.35
C ALA A 48 2.41 -8.48 -10.27
N ALA A 49 1.77 -8.09 -9.16
CA ALA A 49 0.31 -8.13 -9.04
C ALA A 49 -0.38 -7.32 -10.15
N PHE A 50 0.10 -6.09 -10.38
CA PHE A 50 -0.50 -5.19 -11.36
C PHE A 50 -0.21 -5.61 -12.81
N PHE A 51 1.03 -5.94 -13.15
CA PHE A 51 1.43 -6.20 -14.53
C PHE A 51 1.26 -7.64 -14.99
N LEU A 52 1.15 -8.60 -14.06
CA LEU A 52 1.04 -10.03 -14.41
C LEU A 52 -0.32 -10.60 -14.01
N LEU A 53 -0.79 -10.36 -12.79
CA LEU A 53 -2.04 -10.97 -12.30
C LEU A 53 -3.30 -10.22 -12.74
N LEU A 54 -3.28 -8.88 -12.74
CA LEU A 54 -4.45 -8.10 -13.17
C LEU A 54 -4.85 -8.39 -14.64
N PRO A 55 -3.93 -8.49 -15.63
CA PRO A 55 -4.29 -8.89 -16.99
C PRO A 55 -4.95 -10.27 -17.06
N ILE A 56 -4.48 -11.22 -16.25
CA ILE A 56 -5.13 -12.53 -16.12
C ILE A 56 -6.56 -12.35 -15.58
N GLY A 57 -6.76 -11.47 -14.61
CA GLY A 57 -8.09 -11.07 -14.12
C GLY A 57 -8.99 -10.49 -15.22
N VAL A 58 -8.46 -9.61 -16.07
CA VAL A 58 -9.17 -9.08 -17.25
C VAL A 58 -9.56 -10.20 -18.21
N LEU A 59 -8.68 -11.17 -18.48
CA LEU A 59 -9.04 -12.31 -19.32
C LEU A 59 -10.20 -13.11 -18.72
N PHE A 60 -10.18 -13.39 -17.41
CA PHE A 60 -11.27 -14.11 -16.74
C PHE A 60 -12.58 -13.30 -16.73
N HIS A 61 -12.49 -11.97 -16.62
CA HIS A 61 -13.62 -11.06 -16.78
C HIS A 61 -14.30 -11.24 -18.14
N GLU A 62 -13.53 -11.18 -19.23
CA GLU A 62 -14.06 -11.41 -20.59
C GLU A 62 -14.62 -12.83 -20.77
N ILE A 63 -13.99 -13.83 -20.16
CA ILE A 63 -14.52 -15.20 -20.14
C ILE A 63 -15.89 -15.23 -19.43
N GLY A 64 -16.07 -14.46 -18.36
CA GLY A 64 -17.35 -14.31 -17.68
C GLY A 64 -18.46 -13.85 -18.63
N HIS A 65 -18.21 -12.80 -19.40
CA HIS A 65 -19.12 -12.33 -20.46
C HIS A 65 -19.39 -13.40 -21.51
N ALA A 66 -18.34 -14.03 -22.03
CA ALA A 66 -18.46 -15.08 -23.04
C ALA A 66 -19.33 -16.25 -22.55
N VAL A 67 -19.16 -16.67 -21.30
CA VAL A 67 -19.98 -17.72 -20.68
C VAL A 67 -21.44 -17.27 -20.57
N ALA A 68 -21.71 -16.05 -20.12
CA ALA A 68 -23.07 -15.52 -20.01
C ALA A 68 -23.76 -15.42 -21.38
N VAL A 69 -23.07 -14.89 -22.40
CA VAL A 69 -23.56 -14.84 -23.79
C VAL A 69 -24.02 -16.22 -24.26
N ARG A 70 -23.17 -17.25 -24.07
CA ARG A 70 -23.51 -18.62 -24.45
C ARG A 70 -24.67 -19.18 -23.64
N ALA A 71 -24.74 -18.86 -22.34
CA ALA A 71 -25.82 -19.31 -21.47
C ALA A 71 -27.19 -18.74 -21.87
N PHE A 72 -27.23 -17.51 -22.40
CA PHE A 72 -28.45 -16.89 -22.93
C PHE A 72 -28.70 -17.20 -24.42
N GLY A 73 -28.03 -18.21 -24.99
CA GLY A 73 -28.24 -18.66 -26.37
C GLY A 73 -27.66 -17.74 -27.44
N GLY A 74 -26.79 -16.81 -27.04
CA GLY A 74 -26.06 -15.92 -27.92
C GLY A 74 -24.88 -16.58 -28.64
N GLU A 75 -24.46 -15.96 -29.74
CA GLU A 75 -23.26 -16.32 -30.48
C GLU A 75 -22.17 -15.26 -30.27
N ILE A 76 -20.99 -15.69 -29.88
CA ILE A 76 -19.80 -14.85 -29.81
C ILE A 76 -19.23 -14.72 -31.22
N VAL A 77 -19.23 -13.51 -31.76
CA VAL A 77 -18.74 -13.20 -33.12
C VAL A 77 -17.37 -12.52 -33.10
N GLY A 78 -16.94 -12.02 -31.95
CA GLY A 78 -15.61 -11.47 -31.75
C GLY A 78 -15.17 -11.61 -30.30
N PHE A 79 -13.87 -11.81 -30.09
CA PHE A 79 -13.26 -11.85 -28.77
C PHE A 79 -11.88 -11.20 -28.87
N GLY A 80 -11.71 -10.06 -28.19
CA GLY A 80 -10.46 -9.33 -28.14
C GLY A 80 -9.89 -9.32 -26.74
N TYR A 81 -8.59 -9.57 -26.61
CA TYR A 81 -7.85 -9.40 -25.37
C TYR A 81 -6.56 -8.62 -25.63
N TYR A 82 -6.51 -7.39 -25.12
CA TYR A 82 -5.41 -6.44 -25.27
C TYR A 82 -4.69 -6.21 -23.95
N PHE A 83 -4.60 -7.27 -23.14
CA PHE A 83 -3.89 -7.33 -21.87
C PHE A 83 -4.59 -6.58 -20.72
N PHE A 84 -4.74 -5.26 -20.82
CA PHE A 84 -5.41 -4.44 -19.79
C PHE A 84 -6.85 -4.08 -20.11
N PHE A 85 -7.33 -4.45 -21.29
CA PHE A 85 -8.73 -4.34 -21.70
C PHE A 85 -9.06 -5.47 -22.66
N GLY A 86 -10.34 -5.80 -22.78
CA GLY A 86 -10.85 -6.78 -23.71
C GLY A 86 -12.22 -6.37 -24.23
N TYR A 87 -12.76 -7.24 -25.09
CA TYR A 87 -14.16 -7.16 -25.48
C TYR A 87 -14.67 -8.54 -25.88
N VAL A 88 -15.96 -8.76 -25.65
CA VAL A 88 -16.72 -9.87 -26.21
C VAL A 88 -17.79 -9.29 -27.13
N GLU A 89 -17.62 -9.46 -28.44
CA GLU A 89 -18.63 -9.07 -29.42
C GLU A 89 -19.58 -10.25 -29.65
N HIS A 90 -20.88 -9.99 -29.57
CA HIS A 90 -21.89 -11.03 -29.60
C HIS A 90 -23.15 -10.62 -30.35
N ARG A 91 -23.85 -11.61 -30.91
CA ARG A 91 -25.16 -11.44 -31.54
C ARG A 91 -26.15 -12.46 -30.98
N GLY A 92 -27.41 -12.08 -30.90
CA GLY A 92 -28.46 -12.93 -30.37
C GLY A 92 -29.76 -12.14 -30.18
N PHE A 93 -30.83 -12.86 -29.86
CA PHE A 93 -32.09 -12.25 -29.45
C PHE A 93 -32.11 -12.19 -27.92
N TYR A 94 -31.84 -11.01 -27.37
CA TYR A 94 -31.75 -10.78 -25.94
C TYR A 94 -32.92 -9.95 -25.43
N THR A 95 -33.44 -10.31 -24.27
CA THR A 95 -34.25 -9.40 -23.47
C THR A 95 -33.35 -8.36 -22.79
N PRO A 96 -33.91 -7.22 -22.31
CA PRO A 96 -33.14 -6.27 -21.51
C PRO A 96 -32.50 -6.90 -20.26
N ALA A 97 -33.15 -7.90 -19.67
CA ALA A 97 -32.61 -8.62 -18.52
C ALA A 97 -31.39 -9.48 -18.89
N ASP A 98 -31.42 -10.12 -20.05
CA ASP A 98 -30.28 -10.94 -20.53
C ASP A 98 -29.06 -10.06 -20.78
N LEU A 99 -29.24 -8.91 -21.43
CA LEU A 99 -28.17 -7.93 -21.65
C LEU A 99 -27.59 -7.41 -20.33
N PHE A 100 -28.44 -7.13 -19.34
CA PHE A 100 -27.98 -6.76 -18.01
C PHE A 100 -27.10 -7.84 -17.37
N TRP A 101 -27.52 -9.11 -17.43
CA TRP A 101 -26.75 -10.22 -16.83
C TRP A 101 -25.45 -10.50 -17.59
N ILE A 102 -25.45 -10.34 -18.92
CA ILE A 102 -24.25 -10.41 -19.74
C ILE A 102 -23.29 -9.30 -19.33
N ALA A 103 -23.71 -8.05 -19.21
CA ALA A 103 -22.83 -6.96 -18.75
C ALA A 103 -22.35 -7.15 -17.30
N LEU A 104 -23.18 -7.71 -16.43
CA LEU A 104 -22.80 -7.94 -15.04
C LEU A 104 -21.79 -9.09 -14.85
N SER A 105 -21.77 -10.09 -15.74
CA SER A 105 -21.04 -11.35 -15.50
C SER A 105 -19.53 -11.19 -15.40
N GLY A 106 -18.89 -10.37 -16.25
CA GLY A 106 -17.45 -10.14 -16.15
C GLY A 106 -17.09 -9.47 -14.83
N ASN A 107 -17.85 -8.45 -14.44
CA ASN A 107 -17.68 -7.76 -13.16
C ASN A 107 -17.86 -8.69 -11.96
N LEU A 108 -18.82 -9.63 -12.01
CA LEU A 108 -18.97 -10.65 -10.97
C LEU A 108 -17.74 -11.56 -10.86
N VAL A 109 -17.15 -11.95 -12.00
CA VAL A 109 -15.92 -12.77 -12.01
C VAL A 109 -14.76 -12.00 -11.37
N SER A 110 -14.53 -10.75 -11.76
CA SER A 110 -13.47 -9.92 -11.15
C SER A 110 -13.70 -9.68 -9.66
N VAL A 111 -14.91 -9.32 -9.25
CA VAL A 111 -15.22 -9.14 -7.82
C VAL A 111 -15.02 -10.44 -7.04
N ALA A 112 -15.46 -11.58 -7.58
CA ALA A 112 -15.26 -12.88 -6.95
C ALA A 112 -13.77 -13.23 -6.82
N MET A 113 -12.97 -12.99 -7.87
CA MET A 113 -11.52 -13.23 -7.85
C MET A 113 -10.82 -12.36 -6.82
N GLY A 114 -11.11 -11.06 -6.79
CA GLY A 114 -10.51 -10.14 -5.84
C GLY A 114 -10.87 -10.47 -4.39
N VAL A 115 -12.15 -10.78 -4.12
CA VAL A 115 -12.60 -11.24 -2.79
C VAL A 115 -11.94 -12.57 -2.42
N ALA A 116 -11.90 -13.54 -3.34
CA ALA A 116 -11.30 -14.85 -3.10
C ALA A 116 -9.80 -14.75 -2.77
N ALA A 117 -9.05 -13.90 -3.49
CA ALA A 117 -7.64 -13.67 -3.23
C ALA A 117 -7.41 -13.12 -1.80
N ILE A 118 -8.17 -12.11 -1.38
CA ILE A 118 -8.07 -11.55 -0.03
C ILE A 118 -8.54 -12.56 1.03
N ALA A 119 -9.66 -13.24 0.80
CA ALA A 119 -10.19 -14.24 1.71
C ALA A 119 -9.20 -15.40 1.91
N PHE A 120 -8.51 -15.82 0.83
CA PHE A 120 -7.49 -16.85 0.91
C PHE A 120 -6.33 -16.44 1.82
N VAL A 121 -5.84 -15.20 1.72
CA VAL A 121 -4.80 -14.66 2.63
C VAL A 121 -5.24 -14.67 4.09
N VAL A 122 -6.51 -14.36 4.35
CA VAL A 122 -7.06 -14.34 5.71
C VAL A 122 -7.19 -15.76 6.29
N LEU A 123 -7.73 -16.68 5.50
CA LEU A 123 -8.12 -18.04 5.93
C LEU A 123 -6.95 -19.04 5.90
N ARG A 124 -6.01 -18.88 4.96
CA ARG A 124 -4.90 -19.80 4.71
C ARG A 124 -3.60 -19.01 4.57
N PRO A 125 -2.96 -18.60 5.68
CA PRO A 125 -1.72 -17.87 5.60
C PRO A 125 -0.63 -18.72 4.93
N LEU A 126 -0.16 -18.29 3.76
CA LEU A 126 1.06 -18.77 3.13
C LEU A 126 2.25 -17.95 3.63
N SER A 127 3.39 -18.00 2.93
CA SER A 127 4.53 -17.13 3.23
C SER A 127 4.15 -15.65 3.03
N PRO A 128 4.75 -14.72 3.82
CA PRO A 128 4.45 -13.28 3.71
C PRO A 128 4.51 -12.71 2.29
N PRO A 129 5.50 -13.07 1.44
CA PRO A 129 5.54 -12.59 0.06
C PRO A 129 4.34 -13.03 -0.79
N VAL A 130 3.91 -14.29 -0.67
CA VAL A 130 2.74 -14.80 -1.42
C VAL A 130 1.46 -14.15 -0.90
N ASN A 131 1.32 -14.04 0.41
CA ASN A 131 0.17 -13.36 1.01
C ASN A 131 0.09 -11.89 0.57
N TYR A 132 1.22 -11.20 0.52
CA TYR A 132 1.30 -9.82 0.03
C TYR A 132 0.90 -9.73 -1.45
N LEU A 133 1.45 -10.59 -2.31
CA LEU A 133 1.12 -10.62 -3.73
C LEU A 133 -0.39 -10.83 -3.97
N LEU A 134 -0.99 -11.84 -3.31
CA LEU A 134 -2.41 -12.15 -3.43
C LEU A 134 -3.30 -11.03 -2.88
N PHE A 135 -2.92 -10.45 -1.74
CA PHE A 135 -3.66 -9.33 -1.16
C PHE A 135 -3.64 -8.11 -2.08
N ILE A 136 -2.48 -7.74 -2.62
CA ILE A 136 -2.34 -6.60 -3.53
C ILE A 136 -3.09 -6.86 -4.84
N PHE A 137 -2.98 -8.06 -5.42
CA PHE A 137 -3.78 -8.44 -6.58
C PHE A 137 -5.28 -8.27 -6.30
N GLY A 138 -5.79 -8.87 -5.23
CA GLY A 138 -7.22 -8.79 -4.91
C GLY A 138 -7.68 -7.37 -4.61
N ALA A 139 -6.85 -6.56 -3.93
CA ALA A 139 -7.17 -5.16 -3.66
C ALA A 139 -7.21 -4.33 -4.95
N ILE A 140 -6.24 -4.51 -5.86
CA ILE A 140 -6.21 -3.79 -7.15
C ILE A 140 -7.37 -4.22 -8.02
N ASP A 141 -7.68 -5.52 -8.09
CA ASP A 141 -8.77 -6.05 -8.92
C ASP A 141 -10.15 -5.55 -8.44
N LEU A 142 -10.36 -5.48 -7.11
CA LEU A 142 -11.56 -4.89 -6.52
C LEU A 142 -11.65 -3.38 -6.76
N VAL A 143 -10.55 -2.64 -6.55
CA VAL A 143 -10.53 -1.19 -6.83
C VAL A 143 -10.75 -0.93 -8.32
N ASN A 144 -10.19 -1.76 -9.18
CA ASN A 144 -10.41 -1.67 -10.62
C ASN A 144 -11.89 -1.87 -10.94
N SER A 145 -12.46 -2.99 -10.50
CA SER A 145 -13.83 -3.38 -10.84
C SER A 145 -14.89 -2.47 -10.21
N LEU A 146 -14.70 -2.02 -8.97
CA LEU A 146 -15.72 -1.26 -8.21
C LEU A 146 -15.51 0.25 -8.25
N VAL A 147 -14.36 0.74 -8.71
CA VAL A 147 -14.10 2.19 -8.72
C VAL A 147 -13.57 2.64 -10.06
N PHE A 148 -12.39 2.18 -10.45
CA PHE A 148 -11.69 2.73 -11.60
C PHE A 148 -12.43 2.48 -12.91
N TYR A 149 -12.82 1.23 -13.17
CA TYR A 149 -13.53 0.85 -14.38
C TYR A 149 -14.93 1.49 -14.49
N PRO A 150 -15.80 1.48 -13.46
CA PRO A 150 -17.07 2.21 -13.56
C PRO A 150 -16.88 3.71 -13.81
N VAL A 151 -15.91 4.34 -13.14
CA VAL A 151 -15.59 5.76 -13.39
C VAL A 151 -15.10 5.97 -14.81
N LEU A 152 -14.22 5.10 -15.31
CA LEU A 152 -13.69 5.17 -16.68
C LEU A 152 -14.79 4.96 -17.72
N ASP A 153 -15.70 4.02 -17.49
CA ASP A 153 -16.81 3.73 -18.39
C ASP A 153 -17.73 4.95 -18.52
N PHE A 154 -18.17 5.50 -17.40
CA PHE A 154 -19.03 6.69 -17.39
C PHE A 154 -18.33 7.97 -17.85
N ALA A 155 -17.15 8.29 -17.32
CA ALA A 155 -16.45 9.54 -17.62
C ALA A 155 -15.79 9.53 -19.01
N GLY A 156 -15.39 8.35 -19.48
CA GLY A 156 -14.84 8.15 -20.81
C GLY A 156 -15.91 8.06 -21.90
N GLY A 157 -17.20 7.97 -21.53
CA GLY A 157 -18.29 7.76 -22.48
C GLY A 157 -18.13 6.43 -23.24
N LEU A 158 -17.53 5.43 -22.58
CA LEU A 158 -17.42 4.09 -23.15
C LEU A 158 -18.81 3.45 -23.14
N VAL A 159 -19.02 2.48 -24.03
CA VAL A 159 -20.18 1.59 -23.98
C VAL A 159 -19.74 0.29 -23.31
N GLY A 160 -19.13 0.42 -22.12
CA GLY A 160 -18.66 -0.69 -21.31
C GLY A 160 -19.77 -1.35 -20.51
N ASP A 161 -19.40 -2.14 -19.50
CA ASP A 161 -20.37 -2.92 -18.76
C ASP A 161 -21.23 -2.09 -17.82
N TRP A 162 -20.62 -1.13 -17.13
CA TRP A 162 -21.29 -0.35 -16.09
C TRP A 162 -22.37 0.56 -16.68
N SER A 163 -22.11 1.15 -17.84
CA SER A 163 -23.10 1.90 -18.61
C SER A 163 -24.27 1.02 -19.08
N GLN A 164 -24.03 -0.26 -19.36
CA GLN A 164 -25.08 -1.24 -19.71
C GLN A 164 -25.84 -1.77 -18.48
N ILE A 165 -25.16 -1.93 -17.34
CA ILE A 165 -25.75 -2.34 -16.05
C ILE A 165 -26.71 -1.26 -15.51
N TYR A 166 -26.33 0.02 -15.62
CA TYR A 166 -27.10 1.15 -15.12
C TYR A 166 -27.97 1.78 -16.24
N THR A 167 -28.96 1.02 -16.70
CA THR A 167 -29.91 1.44 -17.74
C THR A 167 -31.32 1.68 -17.20
N ARG A 168 -32.13 2.42 -17.96
CA ARG A 168 -33.57 2.59 -17.69
C ARG A 168 -34.40 1.37 -18.13
N ASP A 169 -33.84 0.48 -18.92
CA ASP A 169 -34.54 -0.71 -19.43
C ASP A 169 -34.71 -1.80 -18.34
N THR A 170 -33.88 -1.77 -17.29
CA THR A 170 -33.89 -2.72 -16.17
C THR A 170 -33.80 -2.01 -14.81
N PRO A 171 -34.71 -1.07 -14.49
CA PRO A 171 -34.52 -0.11 -13.39
C PRO A 171 -34.42 -0.78 -12.01
N VAL A 172 -35.12 -1.90 -11.80
CA VAL A 172 -35.04 -2.67 -10.56
C VAL A 172 -33.67 -3.33 -10.41
N LEU A 173 -33.17 -3.95 -11.48
CA LEU A 173 -31.87 -4.63 -11.46
C LEU A 173 -30.73 -3.61 -11.29
N SER A 174 -30.77 -2.49 -12.01
CA SER A 174 -29.83 -1.39 -11.83
C SER A 174 -29.86 -0.81 -10.41
N GLY A 175 -31.06 -0.64 -9.83
CA GLY A 175 -31.22 -0.15 -8.46
C GLY A 175 -30.64 -1.10 -7.40
N VAL A 176 -30.90 -2.41 -7.55
CA VAL A 176 -30.34 -3.44 -6.67
C VAL A 176 -28.81 -3.50 -6.80
N THR A 177 -28.27 -3.51 -8.02
CA THR A 177 -26.82 -3.48 -8.23
C THR A 177 -26.19 -2.23 -7.64
N GLY A 178 -26.81 -1.06 -7.79
CA GLY A 178 -26.34 0.18 -7.18
C GLY A 178 -26.27 0.09 -5.65
N ALA A 179 -27.29 -0.48 -5.01
CA ALA A 179 -27.29 -0.67 -3.56
C ALA A 179 -26.19 -1.64 -3.10
N ILE A 180 -26.01 -2.77 -3.80
CA ILE A 180 -24.94 -3.74 -3.52
C ILE A 180 -23.57 -3.09 -3.72
N HIS A 181 -23.40 -2.36 -4.83
CA HIS A 181 -22.15 -1.70 -5.17
C HIS A 181 -21.72 -0.70 -4.10
N VAL A 182 -22.62 0.19 -3.69
CA VAL A 182 -22.37 1.14 -2.57
C VAL A 182 -22.08 0.39 -1.28
N GLY A 183 -22.81 -0.70 -0.99
CA GLY A 183 -22.57 -1.55 0.17
C GLY A 183 -21.15 -2.14 0.18
N LEU A 184 -20.68 -2.69 -0.94
CA LEU A 184 -19.32 -3.23 -1.08
C LEU A 184 -18.25 -2.15 -0.85
N LEU A 185 -18.43 -0.96 -1.42
CA LEU A 185 -17.53 0.17 -1.20
C LEU A 185 -17.50 0.60 0.27
N ALA A 186 -18.66 0.71 0.91
CA ALA A 186 -18.76 1.06 2.32
C ALA A 186 -18.06 0.01 3.21
N VAL A 187 -18.29 -1.28 2.95
CA VAL A 187 -17.60 -2.38 3.65
C VAL A 187 -16.09 -2.29 3.46
N ALA A 188 -15.61 -2.06 2.23
CA ALA A 188 -14.18 -1.92 1.96
C ALA A 188 -13.56 -0.74 2.74
N VAL A 189 -14.23 0.42 2.77
CA VAL A 189 -13.77 1.60 3.52
C VAL A 189 -13.76 1.35 5.02
N VAL A 190 -14.84 0.78 5.57
CA VAL A 190 -14.94 0.48 7.01
C VAL A 190 -13.91 -0.57 7.42
N ALA A 191 -13.77 -1.63 6.63
CA ALA A 191 -12.76 -2.66 6.85
C ALA A 191 -11.35 -2.05 6.83
N TRP A 192 -11.02 -1.22 5.84
CA TRP A 192 -9.70 -0.60 5.75
C TRP A 192 -9.45 0.45 6.84
N ARG A 193 -10.48 1.05 7.44
CA ARG A 193 -10.33 1.95 8.59
C ARG A 193 -10.14 1.22 9.92
N SER A 194 -10.44 -0.08 9.98
CA SER A 194 -10.30 -0.88 11.21
C SER A 194 -8.84 -1.22 11.51
N ASP A 195 -8.38 -0.88 12.72
CA ASP A 195 -7.07 -1.28 13.23
C ASP A 195 -6.91 -2.81 13.32
N ARG A 196 -8.00 -3.54 13.50
CA ARG A 196 -7.97 -5.01 13.50
C ARG A 196 -7.61 -5.55 12.13
N VAL A 197 -8.24 -5.04 11.08
CA VAL A 197 -8.00 -5.49 9.69
C VAL A 197 -6.59 -5.11 9.26
N ARG A 198 -6.10 -3.93 9.64
CA ARG A 198 -4.73 -3.51 9.30
C ARG A 198 -3.66 -4.29 10.02
N ARG A 199 -3.88 -4.63 11.29
CA ARG A 199 -2.99 -5.53 12.03
C ARG A 199 -2.97 -6.92 11.39
N LEU A 200 -4.14 -7.44 11.04
CA LEU A 200 -4.23 -8.71 10.32
C LEU A 200 -3.49 -8.65 8.97
N TYR A 201 -3.64 -7.56 8.21
CA TYR A 201 -2.87 -7.34 6.99
C TYR A 201 -1.36 -7.33 7.25
N ALA A 202 -0.89 -6.56 8.24
CA ALA A 202 0.53 -6.51 8.61
C ALA A 202 1.08 -7.89 9.00
N GLU A 203 0.36 -8.61 9.86
CA GLU A 203 0.72 -9.96 10.31
C GLU A 203 0.78 -10.96 9.15
N ARG A 204 -0.23 -10.95 8.27
CA ARG A 204 -0.32 -11.90 7.16
C ARG A 204 0.69 -11.62 6.05
N THR A 205 1.02 -10.35 5.82
CA THR A 205 1.85 -9.94 4.69
C THR A 205 3.28 -9.59 5.07
N GLY A 206 3.65 -9.62 6.36
CA GLY A 206 5.00 -9.24 6.80
C GLY A 206 5.31 -7.74 6.66
N VAL A 207 4.29 -6.91 6.40
CA VAL A 207 4.42 -5.46 6.46
C VAL A 207 4.51 -5.03 7.92
N SER A 208 5.44 -4.13 8.25
CA SER A 208 5.58 -3.64 9.63
C SER A 208 4.26 -3.03 10.14
N PRO A 209 3.80 -3.39 11.36
CA PRO A 209 2.67 -2.74 12.02
C PRO A 209 2.81 -1.21 12.12
N HIS A 210 4.05 -0.71 12.20
CA HIS A 210 4.36 0.73 12.28
C HIS A 210 3.92 1.46 11.01
N VAL A 211 4.03 0.81 9.84
CA VAL A 211 3.69 1.38 8.53
C VAL A 211 2.18 1.48 8.35
N VAL A 212 1.42 0.52 8.85
CA VAL A 212 -0.05 0.47 8.67
C VAL A 212 -0.80 1.27 9.74
N ARG A 213 -0.19 1.51 10.90
CA ARG A 213 -0.74 2.32 11.98
C ARG A 213 -0.96 3.75 11.51
N ARG A 214 -2.17 4.30 11.68
CA ARG A 214 -2.44 5.73 11.45
C ARG A 214 -2.32 6.47 12.77
N VAL A 215 -1.61 7.59 12.72
CA VAL A 215 -1.53 8.56 13.80
C VAL A 215 -1.62 9.93 13.18
N THR A 216 -2.34 10.81 13.85
CA THR A 216 -2.32 12.25 13.58
C THR A 216 -0.99 12.85 14.02
N ARG A 217 -0.71 14.07 13.57
CA ARG A 217 0.47 14.81 14.03
C ARG A 217 0.50 14.96 15.56
N THR A 218 -0.65 15.25 16.17
CA THR A 218 -0.78 15.42 17.62
C THR A 218 -0.55 14.10 18.37
N GLU A 219 -1.11 12.99 17.88
CA GLU A 219 -0.85 11.66 18.46
C GLU A 219 0.62 11.26 18.32
N ALA A 220 1.25 11.52 17.18
CA ALA A 220 2.68 11.24 16.99
C ALA A 220 3.56 12.06 17.95
N ALA A 221 3.23 13.33 18.17
CA ALA A 221 3.93 14.17 19.15
C ALA A 221 3.75 13.64 20.58
N SER A 222 2.52 13.25 20.94
CA SER A 222 2.21 12.65 22.24
C SER A 222 2.95 11.32 22.45
N ASP A 223 3.02 10.48 21.42
CA ASP A 223 3.72 9.19 21.48
C ASP A 223 5.23 9.37 21.67
N LEU A 224 5.84 10.31 20.95
CA LEU A 224 7.26 10.61 21.09
C LEU A 224 7.58 11.20 22.46
N LEU A 225 6.74 12.09 22.99
CA LEU A 225 6.90 12.63 24.33
C LEU A 225 6.82 11.53 25.39
N ALA A 226 5.79 10.68 25.32
CA ALA A 226 5.63 9.54 26.22
C ALA A 226 6.83 8.58 26.15
N ALA A 227 7.34 8.31 24.94
CA ALA A 227 8.55 7.51 24.75
C ALA A 227 9.79 8.17 25.38
N GLY A 228 9.97 9.48 25.19
CA GLY A 228 11.06 10.25 25.79
C GLY A 228 11.02 10.23 27.31
N GLU A 229 9.85 10.42 27.91
CA GLU A 229 9.64 10.34 29.36
C GLU A 229 9.90 8.94 29.92
N GLN A 230 9.45 7.89 29.21
CA GLN A 230 9.70 6.50 29.59
C GLN A 230 11.21 6.17 29.63
N VAL A 231 11.97 6.67 28.65
CA VAL A 231 13.43 6.50 28.63
C VAL A 231 14.10 7.36 29.69
N ALA A 232 13.65 8.59 29.90
CA ALA A 232 14.18 9.48 30.93
C ALA A 232 14.05 8.89 32.34
N ALA A 233 13.01 8.09 32.59
CA ALA A 233 12.81 7.41 33.87
C ALA A 233 13.77 6.24 34.13
N THR A 234 14.37 5.66 33.08
CA THR A 234 15.12 4.40 33.17
C THR A 234 16.58 4.50 32.75
N TRP A 235 16.96 5.55 32.01
CA TRP A 235 18.30 5.69 31.47
C TRP A 235 19.31 6.27 32.49
N ARG A 236 20.59 5.95 32.31
CA ARG A 236 21.68 6.13 33.30
C ARG A 236 22.01 7.57 33.67
N HIS A 237 21.83 8.53 32.76
CA HIS A 237 22.09 9.95 33.02
C HIS A 237 20.76 10.71 33.11
N PRO A 238 20.66 11.77 33.94
CA PRO A 238 19.48 12.63 33.93
C PRO A 238 19.24 13.21 32.53
N LEU A 239 18.07 12.91 31.97
CA LEU A 239 17.66 13.38 30.65
C LEU A 239 16.69 14.56 30.80
N ARG A 240 16.93 15.61 30.03
CA ARG A 240 15.94 16.66 29.78
C ARG A 240 15.23 16.36 28.47
N VAL A 241 13.95 16.04 28.56
CA VAL A 241 13.06 15.83 27.40
C VAL A 241 12.48 17.17 26.97
N VAL A 242 12.66 17.52 25.70
CA VAL A 242 12.15 18.77 25.13
C VAL A 242 11.34 18.42 23.90
N ALA A 243 10.04 18.73 23.92
CA ALA A 243 9.22 18.62 22.71
C ALA A 243 9.69 19.66 21.69
N ASP A 244 9.75 19.24 20.43
CA ASP A 244 10.19 20.07 19.32
C ASP A 244 9.23 19.91 18.13
N ALA A 245 9.14 20.94 17.30
CA ALA A 245 8.35 20.92 16.09
C ALA A 245 9.07 21.74 15.02
N GLN A 246 9.48 21.07 13.95
CA GLN A 246 10.21 21.70 12.86
C GLN A 246 9.46 21.49 11.54
N GLY A 247 8.86 22.56 11.02
CA GLY A 247 8.02 22.50 9.82
C GLY A 247 6.90 21.46 9.95
N ASP A 248 6.96 20.42 9.12
CA ASP A 248 6.00 19.31 9.08
C ASP A 248 6.34 18.14 10.02
N ALA A 249 7.48 18.20 10.69
CA ALA A 249 7.89 17.22 11.67
C ALA A 249 7.48 17.62 13.10
N VAL A 250 7.22 16.62 13.93
CA VAL A 250 7.09 16.77 15.38
C VAL A 250 8.06 15.82 16.04
N GLY A 251 8.70 16.26 17.11
CA GLY A 251 9.83 15.55 17.67
C GLY A 251 9.99 15.72 19.16
N VAL A 252 10.95 14.97 19.70
CA VAL A 252 11.51 15.20 21.02
C VAL A 252 13.01 15.21 20.92
N ASN A 253 13.64 16.11 21.67
CA ASN A 253 15.07 16.15 21.89
C ASN A 253 15.35 15.73 23.33
N LEU A 254 16.24 14.74 23.49
CA LEU A 254 16.70 14.20 24.75
C LEU A 254 18.11 14.74 25.02
N HIS A 255 18.24 15.64 25.99
CA HIS A 255 19.52 16.27 26.32
C HIS A 255 20.11 15.69 27.61
N TRP A 256 21.42 15.44 27.61
CA TRP A 256 22.16 15.09 28.82
C TRP A 256 23.60 15.60 28.75
N VAL A 257 24.31 15.47 29.85
CA VAL A 257 25.74 15.78 29.95
C VAL A 257 26.49 14.51 30.32
N SER A 258 27.55 14.21 29.57
CA SER A 258 28.43 13.06 29.82
C SER A 258 29.82 13.30 29.24
N GLY A 259 30.86 13.01 30.02
CA GLY A 259 32.27 13.11 29.57
C GLY A 259 32.74 14.52 29.21
N GLY A 260 32.18 15.57 29.81
CA GLY A 260 32.52 16.97 29.49
C GLY A 260 31.78 17.55 28.27
N TYR A 261 30.85 16.79 27.69
CA TYR A 261 30.06 17.19 26.52
C TYR A 261 28.57 17.30 26.86
N GLY A 262 27.91 18.30 26.27
CA GLY A 262 26.46 18.35 26.12
C GLY A 262 26.06 17.49 24.92
N ARG A 263 25.15 16.55 25.12
CA ARG A 263 24.74 15.57 24.12
C ARG A 263 23.24 15.67 23.88
N VAL A 264 22.81 15.32 22.67
CA VAL A 264 21.41 15.32 22.28
C VAL A 264 21.08 14.13 21.39
N VAL A 265 19.92 13.52 21.61
CA VAL A 265 19.26 12.62 20.65
C VAL A 265 17.91 13.22 20.30
N GLY A 266 17.71 13.52 19.02
CA GLY A 266 16.45 14.00 18.48
C GLY A 266 15.71 12.89 17.75
N ALA A 267 14.42 12.74 18.01
CA ALA A 267 13.52 11.87 17.24
C ALA A 267 12.40 12.69 16.64
N TYR A 268 12.25 12.66 15.32
CA TYR A 268 11.31 13.48 14.57
C TYR A 268 10.37 12.61 13.74
N ALA A 269 9.09 12.61 14.08
CA ALA A 269 8.04 11.97 13.31
C ALA A 269 7.57 12.88 12.16
N ILE A 270 7.57 12.32 10.96
CA ILE A 270 6.98 12.92 9.77
C ILE A 270 5.67 12.19 9.50
N THR A 271 4.54 12.89 9.64
CA THR A 271 3.20 12.28 9.49
C THR A 271 2.56 12.49 8.12
N GLN A 272 3.12 13.40 7.32
CA GLN A 272 2.68 13.70 5.96
C GLN A 272 3.53 12.92 4.93
N GLY A 273 2.90 12.41 3.87
CA GLY A 273 3.60 11.63 2.83
C GLY A 273 4.15 10.30 3.35
N TRP A 274 5.45 10.03 3.14
CA TRP A 274 6.11 8.82 3.62
C TRP A 274 6.39 8.93 5.12
N ARG A 275 5.48 8.32 5.89
CA ARG A 275 5.51 8.31 7.35
C ARG A 275 6.71 7.56 7.88
N ARG A 276 7.47 8.22 8.75
CA ARG A 276 8.70 7.71 9.34
C ARG A 276 9.08 8.48 10.60
N VAL A 277 9.95 7.89 11.41
CA VAL A 277 10.64 8.58 12.50
C VAL A 277 12.12 8.66 12.16
N GLU A 278 12.65 9.87 12.10
CA GLU A 278 14.08 10.13 11.88
C GLU A 278 14.77 10.33 13.21
N LEU A 279 15.87 9.61 13.43
CA LEU A 279 16.69 9.71 14.62
C LEU A 279 17.98 10.46 14.27
N HIS A 280 18.31 11.47 15.07
CA HIS A 280 19.49 12.30 14.93
C HIS A 280 20.25 12.34 16.25
N GLY A 281 21.58 12.34 16.19
CA GLY A 281 22.44 12.46 17.35
C GLY A 281 23.32 13.69 17.23
N GLY A 282 23.61 14.32 18.36
CA GLY A 282 24.47 15.50 18.44
C GLY A 282 25.31 15.56 19.71
N LEU A 283 26.45 16.23 19.62
CA LEU A 283 27.44 16.39 20.68
C LEU A 283 28.10 17.76 20.54
N GLN A 284 28.25 18.48 21.66
CA GLN A 284 28.92 19.77 21.76
C GLN A 284 29.75 19.83 23.04
N ALA A 285 30.97 20.37 22.97
CA ALA A 285 31.81 20.57 24.16
C ALA A 285 31.28 21.71 25.04
N ILE A 286 31.30 21.53 26.36
CA ILE A 286 30.71 22.48 27.33
C ILE A 286 31.59 23.73 27.53
N ASP A 287 32.89 23.63 27.24
CA ASP A 287 33.90 24.67 27.39
C ASP A 287 33.88 25.77 26.29
N GLY A 288 32.81 25.80 25.48
CA GLY A 288 32.39 27.00 24.72
C GLY A 288 33.10 27.27 23.40
N ASN A 289 34.17 26.54 23.07
CA ASN A 289 34.91 26.68 21.79
C ASN A 289 34.97 25.38 20.96
N GLY A 290 34.18 24.36 21.32
CA GLY A 290 34.25 23.05 20.70
C GLY A 290 33.41 22.89 19.43
N ALA A 291 33.95 22.13 18.47
CA ALA A 291 33.22 21.67 17.29
C ALA A 291 31.91 20.97 17.70
N SER A 292 30.79 21.35 17.07
CA SER A 292 29.55 20.60 17.18
C SER A 292 29.56 19.46 16.16
N HIS A 293 29.27 18.25 16.60
CA HIS A 293 29.07 17.11 15.70
C HIS A 293 27.60 16.70 15.73
N GLN A 294 26.95 16.67 14.57
CA GLN A 294 25.59 16.17 14.40
C GLN A 294 25.57 15.20 13.22
N GLN A 295 24.91 14.06 13.40
CA GLN A 295 24.73 13.08 12.33
C GLN A 295 23.40 12.31 12.46
N PRO A 296 22.83 11.86 11.34
CA PRO A 296 21.67 10.97 11.36
C PRO A 296 22.05 9.61 11.96
N LEU A 297 21.22 9.08 12.85
CA LEU A 297 21.38 7.77 13.49
C LEU A 297 20.61 6.68 12.76
N GLY A 298 19.49 7.03 12.13
CA GLY A 298 18.67 6.08 11.40
C GLY A 298 17.25 6.57 11.14
N VAL A 299 16.49 5.74 10.42
CA VAL A 299 15.10 6.00 10.08
C VAL A 299 14.28 4.77 10.39
N ILE A 300 13.16 4.95 11.09
CA ILE A 300 12.17 3.90 11.35
C ILE A 300 11.00 4.12 10.40
N GLU A 301 10.66 3.12 9.58
CA GLU A 301 9.49 3.21 8.70
C GLU A 301 8.18 3.18 9.50
N GLY A 302 7.27 4.13 9.22
CA GLY A 302 6.03 4.28 9.97
C GLY A 302 6.22 4.95 11.33
N ILE A 303 5.19 4.89 12.19
CA ILE A 303 5.23 5.48 13.54
C ILE A 303 5.00 4.38 14.58
N PRO A 304 6.07 3.90 15.25
CA PRO A 304 5.97 2.87 16.29
C PRO A 304 5.21 3.35 17.51
N ARG A 305 4.82 2.41 18.39
CA ARG A 305 4.17 2.74 19.66
C ARG A 305 5.19 3.28 20.67
N PRO A 306 4.75 4.00 21.72
CA PRO A 306 5.67 4.58 22.70
C PRO A 306 6.71 3.60 23.29
N PRO A 307 6.37 2.34 23.65
CA PRO A 307 7.39 1.41 24.17
C PRO A 307 8.47 1.05 23.15
N GLU A 308 8.08 0.85 21.88
CA GLU A 308 9.01 0.51 20.80
C GLU A 308 9.90 1.73 20.44
N LEU A 309 9.32 2.93 20.47
CA LEU A 309 10.06 4.19 20.33
C LEU A 309 11.05 4.38 21.48
N ALA A 310 10.64 4.09 22.72
CA ALA A 310 11.49 4.20 23.89
C ALA A 310 12.71 3.27 23.78
N GLU A 311 12.52 2.03 23.33
CA GLU A 311 13.64 1.12 23.08
C GLU A 311 14.59 1.64 21.98
N ALA A 312 14.06 2.22 20.90
CA ALA A 312 14.87 2.80 19.84
C ALA A 312 15.65 4.03 20.32
N LEU A 313 15.02 4.90 21.10
CA LEU A 313 15.64 6.06 21.74
C LEU A 313 16.75 5.64 22.71
N ALA A 314 16.51 4.61 23.55
CA ALA A 314 17.53 4.09 24.46
C ALA A 314 18.77 3.60 23.71
N ARG A 315 18.60 2.86 22.60
CA ARG A 315 19.71 2.43 21.74
C ARG A 315 20.45 3.62 21.11
N ALA A 316 19.72 4.63 20.64
CA ALA A 316 20.29 5.85 20.08
C ALA A 316 21.13 6.63 21.11
N LEU A 317 20.62 6.76 22.34
CA LEU A 317 21.35 7.36 23.45
C LEU A 317 22.64 6.59 23.76
N ASP A 318 22.59 5.25 23.79
CA ASP A 318 23.78 4.42 24.01
C ASP A 318 24.86 4.59 22.95
N VAL A 319 24.45 4.80 21.70
CA VAL A 319 25.37 5.09 20.59
C VAL A 319 26.00 6.47 20.78
N VAL A 320 25.19 7.51 20.99
CA VAL A 320 25.66 8.90 21.09
C VAL A 320 26.50 9.12 22.34
N ASP A 321 26.21 8.44 23.45
CA ASP A 321 26.99 8.58 24.69
C ASP A 321 28.44 8.10 24.53
N ARG A 322 28.71 7.20 23.57
CA ARG A 322 30.06 6.73 23.23
C ARG A 322 30.80 7.63 22.23
N TRP A 323 30.16 8.68 21.72
CA TRP A 323 30.82 9.59 20.78
C TRP A 323 31.86 10.45 21.49
N GLU A 324 32.95 10.71 20.81
CA GLU A 324 33.99 11.66 21.18
C GLU A 324 34.24 12.58 19.98
N ILE A 325 34.63 13.83 20.21
CA ILE A 325 35.05 14.71 19.10
C ILE A 325 36.41 14.20 18.63
N PRO A 326 36.59 13.81 17.35
CA PRO A 326 37.89 13.45 16.83
C PRO A 326 38.86 14.62 17.02
N ALA A 327 40.01 14.37 17.66
CA ALA A 327 41.05 15.40 17.79
C ALA A 327 41.41 15.93 16.39
N PRO A 328 41.53 17.25 16.20
CA PRO A 328 41.92 17.78 14.89
C PRO A 328 43.27 17.19 14.50
N HIS A 329 43.32 16.49 13.37
CA HIS A 329 44.57 15.99 12.80
C HIS A 329 45.54 17.16 12.66
N ARG A 330 46.57 17.20 13.51
CA ARG A 330 47.72 18.08 13.31
C ARG A 330 48.38 17.63 12.01
N ARG A 331 48.26 18.46 10.97
CA ARG A 331 49.07 18.35 9.76
C ARG A 331 50.53 18.67 10.08
#